data_AF-A0A7C5Y500-F1
#
_entry.id   AF-A0A7C5Y500-F1
#
_cell.length_a   1.000
_cell.length_b   1.000
_cell.length_c   1.000
_cell.angle_alpha   90.00
_cell.angle_beta   90.00
_cell.angle_gamma   90.00
#
_symmetry.space_group_name_H-M   'P 1'
#
loop_
_entity.id
_entity.type
_entity.pdbx_description
1 polymer ?
#
loop_
_entity_poly.entity_id
_entity_poly.type
_entity_poly.pdbx_seq_one_letter_code
_entity_poly.pdbx_strand_id
1 'polypeptide(L)'
;MKSFLFDEKLIYIKSWVKAMTAETIRKGSQFEEGEWNALMDVARTLRFFVIESRYGHVDRLANAFNKFIAQTALQEALREARSAADAGEKVHIPSEDVVKKVVDLFYRDLSSARILAALALAYPEKVGGEK
;
A
#
# COMPACT_ATOMS: atom_id res chain seq x y z
N MET A 1 37.68 -18.43 -1.66
CA MET A 1 36.64 -18.93 -2.60
C MET A 1 35.42 -19.53 -1.87
N LYS A 2 34.92 -18.88 -0.80
CA LYS A 2 33.77 -19.36 0.02
C LYS A 2 32.71 -18.28 0.31
N SER A 3 32.92 -17.02 -0.09
CA SER A 3 31.98 -15.92 0.21
C SER A 3 30.77 -15.88 -0.74
N PHE A 4 30.91 -16.35 -1.98
CA PHE A 4 29.87 -16.20 -3.01
C PHE A 4 28.64 -17.12 -2.80
N LEU A 5 28.83 -18.29 -2.19
CA LEU A 5 27.75 -19.28 -1.96
C LEU A 5 26.86 -18.96 -0.74
N PHE A 6 27.31 -18.09 0.16
CA PHE A 6 26.53 -17.70 1.34
C PHE A 6 25.46 -16.64 1.01
N ASP A 7 25.73 -15.75 0.06
CA ASP A 7 24.79 -14.69 -0.32
C ASP A 7 23.56 -15.23 -1.08
N GLU A 8 23.75 -16.17 -2.01
CA GLU A 8 22.61 -16.74 -2.77
C GLU A 8 21.62 -17.50 -1.88
N LYS A 9 22.13 -18.27 -0.89
CA LYS A 9 21.28 -18.93 0.09
C LYS A 9 20.54 -17.92 0.97
N LEU A 10 21.18 -16.82 1.33
CA LEU A 10 20.54 -15.75 2.11
C LEU A 10 19.43 -15.06 1.32
N ILE A 11 19.65 -14.82 0.02
CA ILE A 11 18.65 -14.25 -0.90
C ILE A 11 17.46 -15.20 -1.04
N TYR A 12 17.72 -16.49 -1.21
CA TYR A 12 16.67 -17.51 -1.33
C TYR A 12 15.83 -17.62 -0.05
N ILE A 13 16.48 -17.60 1.13
CA ILE A 13 15.80 -17.62 2.43
C ILE A 13 14.99 -16.34 2.64
N LYS A 14 15.55 -15.15 2.34
CA LYS A 14 14.81 -13.88 2.46
C LYS A 14 13.61 -13.82 1.51
N SER A 15 13.77 -14.32 0.28
CA SER A 15 12.69 -14.40 -0.70
C SER A 15 11.59 -15.37 -0.24
N TRP A 16 11.97 -16.55 0.25
CA TRP A 16 11.04 -17.54 0.78
C TRP A 16 10.33 -17.05 2.04
N VAL A 17 11.02 -16.41 2.98
CA VAL A 17 10.41 -15.79 4.18
C VAL A 17 9.45 -14.66 3.80
N LYS A 18 9.79 -13.85 2.80
CA LYS A 18 8.91 -12.77 2.28
C LYS A 18 7.68 -13.33 1.57
N ALA A 19 7.84 -14.39 0.78
CA ALA A 19 6.75 -15.09 0.13
C ALA A 19 5.85 -15.78 1.17
N MET A 20 6.44 -16.39 2.19
CA MET A 20 5.72 -17.13 3.23
C MET A 20 5.00 -16.19 4.21
N THR A 21 5.55 -15.02 4.52
CA THR A 21 4.83 -13.98 5.27
C THR A 21 3.70 -13.37 4.44
N ALA A 22 3.92 -13.08 3.16
CA ALA A 22 2.87 -12.63 2.25
C ALA A 22 1.74 -13.68 2.10
N GLU A 23 2.11 -14.96 2.01
CA GLU A 23 1.15 -16.06 1.85
C GLU A 23 0.45 -16.45 3.15
N THR A 24 1.10 -16.30 4.30
CA THR A 24 0.46 -16.47 5.62
C THR A 24 -0.47 -15.32 5.94
N ILE A 25 -0.10 -14.08 5.58
CA ILE A 25 -1.01 -12.94 5.61
C ILE A 25 -2.18 -13.20 4.65
N ARG A 26 -1.95 -13.75 3.44
CA ARG A 26 -3.00 -14.08 2.45
C ARG A 26 -3.95 -15.19 2.92
N LYS A 27 -3.44 -16.28 3.50
CA LYS A 27 -4.27 -17.39 4.01
C LYS A 27 -4.99 -17.04 5.31
N GLY A 28 -4.54 -16.00 6.03
CA GLY A 28 -5.21 -15.41 7.18
C GLY A 28 -5.92 -14.08 6.88
N SER A 29 -5.92 -13.58 5.64
CA SER A 29 -6.50 -12.28 5.33
C SER A 29 -7.99 -12.41 5.16
N GLN A 30 -8.73 -11.61 5.93
CA GLN A 30 -10.14 -11.31 5.75
C GLN A 30 -10.54 -10.74 4.37
N PHE A 31 -9.62 -10.70 3.40
CA PHE A 31 -9.80 -10.10 2.09
C PHE A 31 -9.55 -11.11 0.98
N GLU A 32 -10.37 -11.04 -0.06
CA GLU A 32 -10.15 -11.78 -1.30
C GLU A 32 -8.94 -11.22 -2.04
N GLU A 33 -8.36 -12.00 -2.96
CA GLU A 33 -7.18 -11.59 -3.72
C GLU A 33 -7.39 -10.26 -4.47
N GLY A 34 -8.56 -10.09 -5.09
CA GLY A 34 -8.89 -8.85 -5.80
C GLY A 34 -9.02 -7.63 -4.88
N GLU A 35 -9.37 -7.83 -3.63
CA GLU A 35 -9.48 -6.78 -2.60
C GLU A 35 -8.12 -6.41 -2.04
N TRP A 36 -7.31 -7.43 -1.76
CA TRP A 36 -5.93 -7.24 -1.35
C TRP A 36 -5.13 -6.48 -2.41
N ASN A 37 -5.29 -6.85 -3.68
CA ASN A 37 -4.65 -6.16 -4.79
C ASN A 37 -5.10 -4.70 -4.91
N ALA A 38 -6.39 -4.41 -4.69
CA ALA A 38 -6.90 -3.04 -4.69
C ALA A 38 -6.32 -2.21 -3.53
N LEU A 39 -6.24 -2.78 -2.32
CA LEU A 39 -5.60 -2.12 -1.18
C LEU A 39 -4.13 -1.83 -1.45
N MET A 40 -3.38 -2.77 -2.03
CA MET A 40 -1.98 -2.59 -2.40
C MET A 40 -1.80 -1.51 -3.48
N ASP A 41 -2.72 -1.42 -4.43
CA ASP A 41 -2.66 -0.45 -5.51
C ASP A 41 -2.89 0.98 -4.99
N VAL A 42 -3.89 1.18 -4.11
CA VAL A 42 -4.10 2.47 -3.43
C VAL A 42 -2.96 2.77 -2.44
N ALA A 43 -2.42 1.78 -1.75
CA ALA A 43 -1.27 1.96 -0.86
C ALA A 43 -0.06 2.52 -1.64
N ARG A 44 0.13 2.10 -2.89
CA ARG A 44 1.19 2.62 -3.77
C ARG A 44 1.01 4.10 -4.08
N THR A 45 -0.23 4.57 -4.21
CA THR A 45 -0.53 6.02 -4.31
C THR A 45 -0.19 6.73 -3.00
N LEU A 46 -0.65 6.21 -1.87
CA LEU A 46 -0.40 6.82 -0.56
C LEU A 46 1.09 6.88 -0.18
N ARG A 47 1.87 5.93 -0.70
CA ARG A 47 3.33 5.89 -0.55
C ARG A 47 4.01 7.18 -1.02
N PHE A 48 3.47 7.85 -2.05
CA PHE A 48 3.99 9.14 -2.50
C PHE A 48 4.06 10.15 -1.34
N PHE A 49 2.97 10.27 -0.57
CA PHE A 49 2.93 11.15 0.59
C PHE A 49 3.87 10.70 1.72
N VAL A 50 4.01 9.40 1.93
CA VAL A 50 4.94 8.83 2.94
C VAL A 50 6.39 9.20 2.62
N ILE A 51 6.81 9.05 1.36
CA ILE A 51 8.18 9.41 0.93
C ILE A 51 8.46 10.89 1.13
N GLU A 52 7.46 11.73 0.90
CA GLU A 52 7.54 13.17 1.11
C GLU A 52 7.35 13.59 2.58
N SER A 53 7.27 12.63 3.51
CA SER A 53 7.02 12.87 4.94
C SER A 53 5.70 13.61 5.24
N ARG A 54 4.70 13.46 4.37
CA ARG A 54 3.36 14.07 4.48
C ARG A 54 2.34 13.04 4.97
N TYR A 55 2.43 12.66 6.24
CA TYR A 55 1.67 11.55 6.81
C TYR A 55 0.16 11.82 7.04
N GLY A 56 -0.30 13.07 6.91
CA GLY A 56 -1.65 13.46 7.32
C GLY A 56 -2.80 12.67 6.69
N HIS A 57 -2.66 12.17 5.46
CA HIS A 57 -3.66 11.29 4.84
C HIS A 57 -3.64 9.88 5.44
N VAL A 58 -2.44 9.34 5.64
CA VAL A 58 -2.20 8.00 6.18
C VAL A 58 -2.64 7.92 7.64
N ASP A 59 -2.32 8.94 8.44
CA ASP A 59 -2.69 9.01 9.85
C ASP A 59 -4.20 9.11 10.02
N ARG A 60 -4.90 9.86 9.16
CA ARG A 60 -6.36 9.95 9.18
C ARG A 60 -7.03 8.62 8.80
N LEU A 61 -6.46 7.86 7.87
CA LEU A 61 -6.94 6.51 7.56
C LEU A 61 -6.72 5.54 8.73
N ALA A 62 -5.54 5.58 9.36
CA ALA A 62 -5.23 4.74 10.52
C ALA A 62 -6.15 5.02 11.73
N ASN A 63 -6.52 6.28 11.90
CA ASN A 63 -7.36 6.75 13.02
C ASN A 63 -8.84 6.91 12.66
N ALA A 64 -9.26 6.48 11.46
CA ALA A 64 -10.66 6.57 11.08
C ALA A 64 -11.53 5.72 12.00
N PHE A 65 -12.51 6.35 12.64
CA PHE A 65 -13.50 5.69 13.52
C PHE A 65 -14.85 5.47 12.83
N ASN A 66 -15.01 5.98 11.60
CA ASN A 66 -16.15 5.69 10.75
C ASN A 66 -15.73 5.75 9.27
N LYS A 67 -16.56 5.13 8.41
CA LYS A 67 -16.35 5.03 6.97
C LYS A 67 -16.30 6.37 6.24
N PHE A 68 -17.04 7.38 6.70
CA PHE A 68 -17.02 8.70 6.09
C PHE A 68 -15.65 9.37 6.24
N ILE A 69 -15.05 9.30 7.44
CA ILE A 69 -13.70 9.83 7.67
C ILE A 69 -12.66 9.10 6.80
N ALA A 70 -12.75 7.77 6.69
CA ALA A 70 -11.86 7.00 5.81
C ALA A 70 -12.01 7.40 4.34
N GLN A 71 -13.26 7.53 3.86
CA GLN A 71 -13.55 7.93 2.48
C GLN A 71 -13.09 9.36 2.18
N THR A 72 -13.32 10.31 3.09
CA THR A 72 -12.84 11.70 2.94
C THR A 72 -11.31 11.75 2.87
N ALA A 73 -10.61 11.03 3.76
CA ALA A 73 -9.16 10.98 3.73
C ALA A 73 -8.64 10.39 2.40
N LEU A 74 -9.27 9.31 1.90
CA LEU A 74 -8.93 8.73 0.61
C LEU A 74 -9.20 9.71 -0.55
N GLN A 75 -10.36 10.37 -0.56
CA GLN A 75 -10.72 11.33 -1.59
C GLN A 75 -9.72 12.50 -1.66
N GLU A 76 -9.35 13.06 -0.51
CA GLU A 76 -8.38 14.15 -0.46
C GLU A 76 -7.00 13.72 -0.93
N ALA A 77 -6.56 12.53 -0.51
CA ALA A 77 -5.30 11.95 -0.97
C ALA A 77 -5.30 11.73 -2.49
N LEU A 78 -6.38 11.21 -3.07
CA LEU A 78 -6.50 11.00 -4.51
C LEU A 78 -6.52 12.32 -5.28
N ARG A 79 -7.23 13.33 -4.79
CA ARG A 79 -7.26 14.67 -5.40
C ARG A 79 -5.87 15.28 -5.43
N GLU A 80 -5.13 15.18 -4.33
CA GLU A 80 -3.79 15.74 -4.23
C GLU A 80 -2.77 14.94 -5.05
N ALA A 81 -2.85 13.62 -5.05
CA ALA A 81 -2.06 12.76 -5.93
C ALA A 81 -2.31 13.10 -7.40
N ARG A 82 -3.58 13.29 -7.80
CA ARG A 82 -3.91 13.70 -9.16
C ARG A 82 -3.30 15.04 -9.52
N SER A 83 -3.39 16.03 -8.62
CA SER A 83 -2.76 17.34 -8.81
C SER A 83 -1.24 17.24 -8.97
N ALA A 84 -0.57 16.36 -8.21
CA ALA A 84 0.86 16.14 -8.34
C ALA A 84 1.21 15.46 -9.68
N ALA A 85 0.42 14.47 -10.12
CA ALA A 85 0.58 13.83 -11.42
C ALA A 85 0.44 14.84 -12.57
N ASP A 86 -0.58 15.71 -12.51
CA ASP A 86 -0.81 16.76 -13.51
C ASP A 86 0.33 17.79 -13.53
N ALA A 87 1.06 17.96 -12.42
CA ALA A 87 2.28 18.77 -12.31
C ALA A 87 3.57 18.05 -12.73
N GLY A 88 3.50 16.78 -13.13
CA GLY A 88 4.64 15.99 -13.62
C GLY A 88 5.35 15.14 -12.57
N GLU A 89 4.82 15.06 -11.34
CA GLU A 89 5.39 14.19 -10.30
C GLU A 89 5.15 12.71 -10.60
N LYS A 90 6.09 11.86 -10.19
CA LYS A 90 6.00 10.40 -10.36
C LYS A 90 5.13 9.77 -9.27
N VAL A 91 3.83 10.02 -9.34
CA VAL A 91 2.83 9.42 -8.45
C VAL A 91 1.98 8.40 -9.20
N HIS A 92 1.69 7.28 -8.54
CA HIS A 92 0.79 6.26 -9.05
C HIS A 92 -0.67 6.68 -8.87
N ILE A 93 -1.48 6.62 -9.92
CA ILE A 93 -2.92 6.90 -9.86
C ILE A 93 -3.69 5.58 -10.08
N PRO A 94 -4.51 5.14 -9.11
CA PRO A 94 -5.27 3.89 -9.23
C PRO A 94 -6.45 4.09 -10.20
N SER A 95 -6.96 2.98 -10.75
CA SER A 95 -8.17 3.03 -11.60
C SER A 95 -9.44 3.28 -10.78
N GLU A 96 -10.51 3.70 -11.46
CA GLU A 96 -11.82 3.89 -10.83
C GLU A 96 -12.33 2.62 -10.12
N ASP A 97 -12.22 1.46 -10.78
CA ASP A 97 -12.66 0.18 -10.22
C ASP A 97 -11.89 -0.21 -8.95
N VAL A 98 -10.59 0.11 -8.91
CA VAL A 98 -9.75 -0.09 -7.72
C VAL A 98 -10.22 0.80 -6.57
N VAL A 99 -10.46 2.09 -6.85
CA VAL A 99 -10.94 3.04 -5.84
C VAL A 99 -12.31 2.60 -5.30
N LYS A 100 -13.24 2.24 -6.19
CA LYS A 100 -14.57 1.76 -5.83
C LYS A 100 -14.48 0.56 -4.89
N LYS A 101 -13.62 -0.42 -5.22
CA LYS A 101 -13.43 -1.61 -4.39
C LYS A 101 -12.90 -1.26 -2.99
N VAL A 102 -11.95 -0.33 -2.88
CA VAL A 102 -11.46 0.11 -1.56
C VAL A 102 -12.52 0.86 -0.76
N VAL A 103 -13.35 1.68 -1.41
CA VAL A 103 -14.48 2.34 -0.74
C VAL A 103 -15.49 1.28 -0.25
N ASP A 104 -15.84 0.30 -1.07
CA ASP A 104 -16.73 -0.80 -0.67
C ASP A 104 -16.16 -1.57 0.53
N LEU A 105 -14.83 -1.77 0.58
CA LEU A 105 -14.15 -2.36 1.73
C LEU A 105 -14.32 -1.52 3.01
N PHE A 106 -14.22 -0.18 2.95
CA PHE A 106 -14.45 0.66 4.13
C PHE A 106 -15.87 0.54 4.67
N TYR A 107 -16.85 0.32 3.79
CA TYR A 107 -18.24 0.11 4.17
C TYR A 107 -18.49 -1.26 4.79
N ARG A 108 -17.82 -2.30 4.28
CA ARG A 108 -17.93 -3.67 4.77
C ARG A 108 -17.16 -3.88 6.07
N ASP A 109 -15.93 -3.40 6.13
CA ASP A 109 -15.03 -3.54 7.26
C ASP A 109 -14.06 -2.36 7.33
N LEU A 110 -14.28 -1.48 8.30
CA LEU A 110 -13.44 -0.31 8.53
C LEU A 110 -11.98 -0.65 8.87
N SER A 111 -11.69 -1.86 9.35
CA SER A 111 -10.31 -2.29 9.62
C SER A 111 -9.41 -2.23 8.38
N SER A 112 -10.01 -2.34 7.19
CA SER A 112 -9.33 -2.16 5.90
C SER A 112 -8.65 -0.79 5.74
N ALA A 113 -9.15 0.27 6.38
CA ALA A 113 -8.50 1.59 6.37
C ALA A 113 -7.17 1.60 7.14
N ARG A 114 -7.11 0.90 8.28
CA ARG A 114 -5.86 0.73 9.05
C ARG A 114 -4.85 -0.12 8.30
N ILE A 115 -5.34 -1.17 7.65
CA ILE A 115 -4.51 -2.05 6.83
C ILE A 115 -3.95 -1.28 5.64
N LEU A 116 -4.77 -0.48 4.96
CA LEU A 116 -4.31 0.40 3.89
C LEU A 116 -3.21 1.36 4.34
N ALA A 117 -3.39 2.00 5.51
CA ALA A 117 -2.38 2.88 6.09
C ALA A 117 -1.07 2.12 6.40
N ALA A 118 -1.17 0.94 7.02
CA ALA A 118 -0.01 0.09 7.31
C ALA A 118 0.71 -0.36 6.04
N LEU A 119 -0.03 -0.73 4.99
CA LEU A 119 0.52 -1.09 3.68
C LEU A 119 1.25 0.08 3.04
N ALA A 120 0.74 1.31 3.13
CA ALA A 120 1.40 2.50 2.60
C ALA A 120 2.74 2.76 3.30
N LEU A 121 2.80 2.57 4.62
CA LEU A 121 4.02 2.74 5.42
C LEU A 121 5.05 1.62 5.18
N ALA A 122 4.58 0.38 5.05
CA ALA A 122 5.43 -0.79 4.86
C ALA A 122 5.85 -1.05 3.40
N TYR A 123 5.31 -0.27 2.45
CA TYR A 123 5.50 -0.52 1.03
C TYR A 123 7.00 -0.44 0.67
N PRO A 124 7.63 -1.57 0.29
CA PRO A 124 9.06 -1.63 0.10
C PRO A 124 9.50 -0.66 -1.00
N GLU A 125 10.63 0.02 -0.81
CA GLU A 125 11.32 0.66 -1.93
C GLU A 125 11.57 -0.40 -3.00
N LYS A 126 11.28 -0.08 -4.27
CA LYS A 126 11.95 -0.79 -5.36
C LYS A 126 13.44 -0.44 -5.24
N VAL A 127 14.17 -1.28 -4.52
CA VAL A 127 15.64 -1.32 -4.56
C VAL A 127 16.00 -1.70 -6.00
N GLY A 128 16.42 -0.74 -6.81
CA GLY A 128 16.86 -1.00 -8.20
C GLY A 128 16.23 -0.09 -9.25
N GLY A 129 16.50 1.20 -9.16
CA GLY A 129 16.37 2.13 -10.28
C GLY A 129 17.48 3.15 -10.12
N GLU A 130 18.67 2.82 -10.61
CA GLU A 130 19.81 3.73 -10.70
C GLU A 130 19.33 5.08 -11.27
N LYS A 131 19.64 6.16 -10.54
CA LYS A 131 19.68 7.51 -11.10
C LYS A 131 21.13 7.85 -11.34
#